data_AF-N0B0F1-F1
#
_entry.id   AF-N0B0F1-F1
#
_cell.length_a   1.000
_cell.length_b   1.000
_cell.length_c   1.000
_cell.angle_alpha   90.00
_cell.angle_beta   90.00
_cell.angle_gamma   90.00
#
_symmetry.space_group_name_H-M   'P 1'
#
loop_
_entity.id
_entity.type
_entity.pdbx_description
1 polymer ?
#
loop_
_entity_poly.entity_id
_entity_poly.type
_entity_poly.pdbx_seq_one_letter_code
_entity_poly.pdbx_strand_id
1 'polypeptide(L)' 'MSSLVILSDQDLLDVFVKAKKYQLEVMFIDTLLTEIERRGLNVVAG' A
#
# COMPACT_ATOMS: atom_id res chain seq x y z
N MET A 1 -12.41 3.48 -12.54
CA MET A 1 -10.94 3.37 -12.73
C MET A 1 -10.28 3.95 -11.48
N SER A 2 -9.81 3.12 -10.54
CA SER A 2 -9.02 3.60 -9.40
C SER A 2 -7.55 3.32 -9.67
N SER A 3 -6.79 4.37 -9.93
CA SER A 3 -5.39 4.29 -10.34
C SER A 3 -4.47 4.48 -9.14
N LEU A 4 -4.09 3.39 -8.46
CA LEU A 4 -2.93 3.37 -7.56
C LEU A 4 -1.59 3.60 -8.30
N VAL A 5 -1.62 3.63 -9.63
CA VAL A 5 -0.47 3.90 -10.52
C VAL A 5 0.13 5.30 -10.31
N ILE A 6 -0.56 6.21 -9.62
CA ILE A 6 -0.11 7.60 -9.41
C ILE A 6 0.81 7.74 -8.17
N LEU A 7 0.77 6.80 -7.22
CA LEU A 7 1.57 6.91 -6.00
C LEU A 7 3.05 6.62 -6.30
N SER A 8 3.94 7.45 -5.75
CA SER A 8 5.36 7.11 -5.65
C SER A 8 5.53 5.88 -4.74
N ASP A 9 6.67 5.20 -4.83
CA ASP A 9 6.93 4.01 -4.03
C ASP A 9 6.91 4.32 -2.52
N GLN A 10 7.43 5.49 -2.13
CA GLN A 10 7.40 5.94 -0.74
C GLN A 10 5.96 6.24 -0.29
N ASP A 11 5.17 6.94 -1.11
CA ASP A 11 3.78 7.24 -0.77
C ASP A 11 2.93 5.97 -0.64
N LEU A 12 3.19 4.98 -1.50
CA LEU A 12 2.50 3.69 -1.46
C LEU A 12 2.78 2.95 -0.14
N LEU A 13 4.04 2.91 0.30
CA LEU A 13 4.43 2.31 1.58
C LEU A 13 3.83 3.08 2.77
N ASP A 14 3.89 4.40 2.74
CA ASP A 14 3.32 5.27 3.77
C ASP A 14 1.80 5.07 3.92
N VAL A 15 1.09 5.01 2.79
CA VAL A 15 -0.35 4.76 2.76
C VAL A 15 -0.67 3.37 3.29
N PHE A 16 0.13 2.35 2.94
CA PHE A 16 -0.05 0.99 3.46
C PHE A 16 0.11 0.92 4.98
N VAL A 17 1.17 1.53 5.54
CA VAL A 17 1.40 1.59 6.99
C VAL A 17 0.24 2.30 7.70
N LYS A 18 -0.19 3.45 7.17
CA LYS A 18 -1.33 4.19 7.72
C LYS A 18 -2.63 3.37 7.62
N ALA A 19 -2.87 2.70 6.50
CA ALA A 19 -4.06 1.89 6.30
C ALA A 19 -4.16 0.75 7.32
N LYS A 20 -3.03 0.06 7.60
CA LYS A 20 -2.97 -0.94 8.68
C LYS A 20 -3.17 -0.32 10.06
N LYS A 21 -2.52 0.81 10.34
CA LYS A 21 -2.63 1.50 11.65
C LYS A 21 -4.06 1.92 11.97
N TYR A 22 -4.79 2.44 10.98
CA TYR A 22 -6.16 2.90 11.14
C TYR A 22 -7.21 1.81 10.91
N GLN A 23 -6.79 0.56 10.68
CA GLN A 23 -7.70 -0.57 10.42
C GLN A 23 -8.71 -0.26 9.32
N LEU A 24 -8.22 0.30 8.21
CA LEU A 24 -9.05 0.56 7.03
C LEU A 24 -9.54 -0.76 6.42
N GLU A 25 -10.45 -0.68 5.45
CA GLU A 25 -11.04 -1.84 4.81
C GLU A 25 -9.98 -2.84 4.32
N VAL A 26 -10.20 -4.12 4.63
CA VAL A 26 -9.26 -5.21 4.31
C VAL A 26 -8.95 -5.25 2.82
N MET A 27 -9.97 -5.13 1.97
CA MET A 27 -9.80 -5.09 0.51
C MET A 27 -8.87 -3.95 0.04
N PHE A 28 -8.93 -2.79 0.71
CA PHE A 28 -8.06 -1.67 0.37
C PHE A 28 -6.61 -1.97 0.74
N ILE A 29 -6.38 -2.54 1.93
CA ILE A 29 -5.06 -2.98 2.39
C ILE A 29 -4.48 -4.05 1.45
N ASP A 30 -5.29 -5.02 1.03
CA ASP A 30 -4.87 -6.08 0.10
C ASP A 30 -4.50 -5.52 -1.28
N THR A 31 -5.26 -4.51 -1.75
CA THR A 31 -4.95 -3.84 -3.02
C THR A 31 -3.61 -3.11 -2.96
N LEU A 32 -3.31 -2.43 -1.84
CA LEU A 32 -2.03 -1.78 -1.63
C LEU A 32 -0.88 -2.79 -1.56
N LEU A 33 -1.08 -3.91 -0.85
CA LEU A 33 -0.07 -4.98 -0.75
C LEU A 33 0.25 -5.58 -2.12
N THR A 34 -0.79 -5.87 -2.92
CA THR A 34 -0.65 -6.39 -4.28
C THR A 34 0.21 -5.45 -5.14
N GLU A 35 -0.01 -4.14 -5.03
CA GLU A 35 0.76 -3.15 -5.79
C GLU A 35 2.21 -3.02 -5.29
N ILE A 36 2.44 -3.11 -3.97
CA ILE A 36 3.77 -3.12 -3.35
C ILE A 36 4.59 -4.32 -3.84
N GLU A 37 3.99 -5.53 -3.81
CA GLU A 37 4.61 -6.76 -4.29
C GLU A 37 4.90 -6.69 -5.79
N ARG A 38 3.95 -6.16 -6.58
CA ARG A 38 4.13 -5.95 -8.03
C ARG A 38 5.33 -5.05 -8.35
N ARG A 39 5.63 -4.08 -7.48
CA ARG A 39 6.77 -3.16 -7.63
C ARG A 39 8.07 -3.69 -7.00
N GLY A 40 8.04 -4.84 -6.33
CA GLY A 40 9.19 -5.40 -5.62
C GLY A 40 9.63 -4.57 -4.42
N LEU A 41 8.71 -3.81 -3.81
CA LEU A 41 9.00 -2.97 -2.66
C LEU A 41 8.97 -3.80 -1.38
N ASN A 42 9.99 -3.65 -0.54
CA ASN A 42 10.01 -4.29 0.76
C ASN A 42 9.27 -3.42 1.78
N VAL A 43 8.20 -3.94 2.36
CA VAL A 43 7.58 -3.32 3.53
C VAL A 43 8.48 -3.59 4.72
N VAL A 44 9.32 -2.61 5.09
CA VAL A 44 10.05 -2.69 6.36
C VAL A 44 9.02 -2.57 7.46
N ALA A 45 8.66 -3.71 8.06
CA ALA A 45 7.79 -3.76 9.23
C ALA A 45 8.52 -3.09 10.41
N GLY A 46 8.28 -1.80 10.59
CA GLY A 46 8.59 -1.05 11.80
C GLY A 46 7.48 -1.15 12.82
#